data_AF-A0A165L2W3-F1
#
_entry.id   AF-A0A165L2W3-F1
#
_cell.length_a   1.000
_cell.length_b   1.000
_cell.length_c   1.000
_cell.angle_alpha   90.00
_cell.angle_beta   90.00
_cell.angle_gamma   90.00
#
_symmetry.space_group_name_H-M   'P 1'
#
loop_
_entity.id
_entity.type
_entity.pdbx_description
1 polymer ?
#
loop_
_entity_poly.entity_id
_entity_poly.type
_entity_poly.pdbx_seq_one_letter_code
_entity_poly.pdbx_strand_id
1 'polypeptide(L)'
;MLSQATLPFLNEAGTFDLHDLAKHGIIEHDASLVHDDVAPGQVFASVITNQTKVAAIAALSSDGKVLTEHDFARARLAAEAQARPISQEMQANAAGEPALVINVFGRKVGDEMVLDLEAFKSVFGQNRFPKGFVRKAQVITGQDIGAVASRIFADKQEIAAGGA
;
A
#
# COMPACT_ATOMS: atom_id res chain seq x y z
N MET A 1 -8.90 -1.85 19.92
CA MET A 1 -8.56 -3.24 19.56
C MET A 1 -7.24 -3.20 18.81
N LEU A 2 -6.18 -3.82 19.34
CA LEU A 2 -5.02 -4.19 18.53
C LEU A 2 -5.52 -5.18 17.47
N SER A 3 -5.11 -5.03 16.21
CA SER A 3 -5.48 -6.02 15.20
C SER A 3 -4.85 -7.37 15.59
N GLN A 4 -5.56 -8.49 15.36
CA GLN A 4 -5.06 -9.85 15.62
C GLN A 4 -3.67 -10.08 14.98
N ALA A 5 -3.39 -9.40 13.88
CA ALA A 5 -2.13 -9.46 13.15
C ALA A 5 -0.91 -8.95 13.94
N THR A 6 -1.10 -8.12 14.97
CA THR A 6 0.02 -7.58 15.78
C THR A 6 0.38 -8.43 17.00
N LEU A 7 -0.51 -9.34 17.42
CA LEU A 7 -0.30 -10.23 18.56
C LEU A 7 1.01 -11.02 18.51
N PRO A 8 1.48 -11.52 17.34
CA PRO A 8 2.74 -12.25 17.26
C PRO A 8 3.99 -11.42 17.59
N PHE A 9 3.89 -10.09 17.63
CA PHE A 9 5.03 -9.19 17.85
C PHE A 9 5.07 -8.62 19.27
N LEU A 10 4.05 -8.84 20.09
CA LEU A 10 3.96 -8.22 21.40
C LEU A 10 4.97 -8.83 22.38
N ASN A 11 5.74 -7.98 23.05
CA ASN A 11 6.53 -8.32 24.22
C ASN A 11 5.66 -8.37 25.49
N GLU A 12 6.26 -8.72 26.62
CA GLU A 12 5.56 -8.85 27.92
C GLU A 12 4.88 -7.54 28.38
N ALA A 13 5.35 -6.39 27.89
CA ALA A 13 4.78 -5.08 28.16
C ALA A 13 3.60 -4.72 27.24
N GLY A 14 3.22 -5.59 26.31
CA GLY A 14 2.16 -5.34 25.32
C GLY A 14 2.56 -4.34 24.23
N THR A 15 3.86 -4.18 23.99
CA THR A 15 4.45 -3.32 22.94
C THR A 15 5.26 -4.15 21.95
N PHE A 16 5.67 -3.59 20.83
CA PHE A 16 6.53 -4.28 19.85
C PHE A 16 7.54 -3.31 19.23
N ASP A 17 8.65 -3.84 18.69
CA ASP A 17 9.59 -3.05 17.88
C ASP A 17 9.05 -2.93 16.44
N LEU A 18 9.11 -1.74 15.84
CA LEU A 18 8.65 -1.55 14.46
C LEU A 18 9.42 -2.42 13.46
N HIS A 19 10.67 -2.78 13.76
CA HIS A 19 11.45 -3.71 12.95
C HIS A 19 10.81 -5.10 12.88
N ASP A 20 10.12 -5.54 13.94
CA ASP A 20 9.48 -6.86 13.97
C ASP A 20 8.36 -6.97 12.92
N LEU A 21 7.75 -5.85 12.53
CA LEU A 21 6.77 -5.81 11.44
C LEU A 21 7.36 -6.18 10.08
N ALA A 22 8.69 -6.10 9.90
CA ALA A 22 9.37 -6.51 8.67
C ALA A 22 9.56 -8.02 8.56
N LYS A 23 9.14 -8.80 9.57
CA LYS A 23 9.22 -10.26 9.53
C LYS A 23 8.28 -10.80 8.44
N HIS A 24 8.88 -11.48 7.47
CA HIS A 24 8.18 -11.96 6.30
C HIS A 24 7.13 -13.03 6.65
N GLY A 25 5.99 -12.98 5.96
CA GLY A 25 4.96 -14.01 6.05
C GLY A 25 3.92 -13.81 7.14
N ILE A 26 3.95 -12.69 7.88
CA ILE A 26 2.96 -12.36 8.91
C ILE A 26 2.09 -11.19 8.45
N ILE A 27 2.67 -10.00 8.36
CA ILE A 27 2.06 -8.81 7.76
C ILE A 27 2.86 -8.45 6.52
N GLU A 28 4.18 -8.34 6.65
CA GLU A 28 5.08 -8.13 5.53
C GLU A 28 4.98 -9.28 4.52
N HIS A 29 4.94 -8.89 3.25
CA HIS A 29 4.79 -9.79 2.12
C HIS A 29 5.55 -9.27 0.89
N ASP A 30 5.89 -10.20 0.00
CA ASP A 30 6.43 -9.89 -1.32
C ASP A 30 5.44 -9.07 -2.17
N ALA A 31 5.90 -8.55 -3.30
CA ALA A 31 5.11 -7.64 -4.14
C ALA A 31 4.72 -6.35 -3.41
N SER A 32 5.57 -5.88 -2.48
CA SER A 32 5.40 -4.58 -1.86
C SER A 32 5.50 -3.45 -2.90
N LEU A 33 4.69 -2.38 -2.74
CA LEU A 33 4.66 -1.26 -3.69
C LEU A 33 6.01 -0.55 -3.78
N VAL A 34 6.68 -0.32 -2.65
CA VAL A 34 7.91 0.48 -2.59
C VAL A 34 9.04 -0.14 -1.77
N HIS A 35 8.91 -1.40 -1.38
CA HIS A 35 9.97 -2.19 -0.75
C HIS A 35 10.34 -3.39 -1.61
N ASP A 36 11.57 -3.85 -1.47
CA ASP A 36 12.05 -5.06 -2.13
C ASP A 36 11.56 -6.30 -1.39
N ASP A 37 11.24 -7.33 -2.17
CA ASP A 37 10.85 -8.66 -1.68
C ASP A 37 11.93 -9.25 -0.78
N VAL A 38 11.54 -10.16 0.13
CA VAL A 38 12.51 -10.75 1.04
C VAL A 38 13.53 -11.59 0.26
N ALA A 39 14.83 -11.32 0.48
CA ALA A 39 15.88 -12.06 -0.18
C ALA A 39 15.87 -13.55 0.24
N PRO A 40 16.26 -14.49 -0.63
CA PRO A 40 16.27 -15.91 -0.30
C PRO A 40 17.04 -16.21 1.00
N GLY A 41 16.40 -16.96 1.90
CA GLY A 41 16.97 -17.34 3.20
C GLY A 41 16.95 -16.25 4.28
N GLN A 42 16.43 -15.05 3.98
CA GLN A 42 16.24 -14.00 4.99
C GLN A 42 14.88 -14.14 5.69
N VAL A 43 14.85 -13.70 6.95
CA VAL A 43 13.64 -13.71 7.79
C VAL A 43 12.89 -12.38 7.74
N PHE A 44 13.63 -11.28 7.58
CA PHE A 44 13.10 -9.91 7.53
C PHE A 44 13.30 -9.33 6.14
N ALA A 45 12.27 -8.67 5.62
CA ALA A 45 12.38 -7.91 4.38
C ALA A 45 13.06 -6.56 4.59
N SER A 46 13.44 -5.92 3.47
CA SER A 46 14.04 -4.59 3.51
C SER A 46 13.00 -3.54 3.92
N VAL A 47 13.32 -2.76 4.96
CA VAL A 47 12.54 -1.57 5.34
C VAL A 47 12.99 -0.30 4.59
N ILE A 48 13.95 -0.43 3.68
CA ILE A 48 14.48 0.69 2.90
C ILE A 48 13.62 0.87 1.66
N THR A 49 13.05 2.07 1.52
CA THR A 49 12.25 2.44 0.36
C THR A 49 13.06 2.38 -0.94
N ASN A 50 12.62 1.53 -1.87
CA ASN A 50 13.17 1.42 -3.22
C ASN A 50 12.66 2.58 -4.10
N GLN A 51 13.54 3.53 -4.38
CA GLN A 51 13.20 4.73 -5.17
C GLN A 51 12.89 4.42 -6.65
N THR A 52 13.40 3.31 -7.19
CA THR A 52 13.04 2.86 -8.55
C THR A 52 11.58 2.44 -8.60
N LYS A 53 11.09 1.72 -7.59
CA LYS A 53 9.68 1.35 -7.47
C LYS A 53 8.78 2.58 -7.28
N VAL A 54 9.21 3.53 -6.43
CA VAL A 54 8.51 4.83 -6.27
C VAL A 54 8.39 5.54 -7.62
N ALA A 55 9.48 5.65 -8.38
CA ALA A 55 9.47 6.27 -9.70
C ALA A 55 8.56 5.54 -10.70
N ALA A 56 8.56 4.20 -10.70
CA ALA A 56 7.70 3.40 -11.57
C ALA A 56 6.22 3.63 -11.29
N ILE A 57 5.81 3.69 -10.02
CA ILE A 57 4.42 3.99 -9.65
C ILE A 57 4.07 5.45 -10.00
N ALA A 58 4.95 6.40 -9.71
CA ALA A 58 4.73 7.80 -10.05
C ALA A 58 4.46 8.01 -11.55
N ALA A 59 5.12 7.23 -12.41
CA ALA A 59 4.95 7.25 -13.86
C ALA A 59 3.60 6.68 -14.34
N LEU A 60 2.81 6.03 -13.48
CA LEU A 60 1.47 5.56 -13.84
C LEU A 60 0.45 6.70 -13.91
N SER A 61 0.71 7.81 -13.21
CA SER A 61 -0.14 9.01 -13.23
C SER A 61 -0.35 9.51 -14.67
N SER A 62 -1.57 9.41 -15.16
CA SER A 62 -1.91 9.79 -16.54
C SER A 62 -1.82 11.30 -16.80
N ASP A 63 -2.04 12.12 -15.77
CA ASP A 63 -2.01 13.58 -15.85
C ASP A 63 -0.75 14.20 -15.22
N GLY A 64 0.13 13.38 -14.66
CA GLY A 64 1.34 13.79 -13.94
C GLY A 64 1.08 14.53 -12.64
N LYS A 65 -0.15 14.54 -12.12
CA LYS A 65 -0.56 15.30 -10.93
C LYS A 65 -1.10 14.41 -9.83
N VAL A 66 -1.84 13.36 -10.16
CA VAL A 66 -2.47 12.47 -9.17
C VAL A 66 -2.30 11.00 -9.54
N LEU A 67 -2.33 10.14 -8.53
CA LEU A 67 -2.55 8.70 -8.68
C LEU A 67 -3.99 8.38 -8.29
N THR A 68 -4.69 7.69 -9.17
CA THR A 68 -6.07 7.20 -8.96
C THR A 68 -6.07 5.82 -8.32
N GLU A 69 -7.25 5.35 -7.88
CA GLU A 69 -7.45 3.97 -7.44
C GLU A 69 -7.05 2.97 -8.55
N HIS A 70 -7.39 3.29 -9.81
CA HIS A 70 -7.01 2.53 -10.99
C HIS A 70 -5.49 2.47 -11.22
N ASP A 71 -4.78 3.58 -10.99
CA ASP A 71 -3.31 3.58 -11.06
C ASP A 71 -2.69 2.69 -9.99
N PHE A 72 -3.27 2.65 -8.78
CA PHE A 72 -2.83 1.71 -7.75
C PHE A 72 -3.15 0.26 -8.12
N ALA A 73 -4.28 -0.02 -8.79
CA ALA A 73 -4.57 -1.35 -9.31
C ALA A 73 -3.50 -1.82 -10.33
N ARG A 74 -3.12 -0.94 -11.27
CA ARG A 74 -2.02 -1.18 -12.21
C ARG A 74 -0.68 -1.40 -11.50
N ALA A 75 -0.38 -0.60 -10.48
CA ALA A 75 0.83 -0.75 -9.67
C ALA A 75 0.88 -2.10 -8.96
N ARG A 76 -0.25 -2.55 -8.39
CA ARG A 76 -0.36 -3.86 -7.73
C ARG A 76 -0.12 -5.02 -8.69
N LEU A 77 -0.75 -4.98 -9.87
CA LEU A 77 -0.52 -5.98 -10.92
C LEU A 77 0.94 -6.04 -11.35
N ALA A 78 1.57 -4.87 -11.56
CA ALA A 78 2.97 -4.79 -11.94
C ALA A 78 3.92 -5.33 -10.86
N ALA A 79 3.63 -5.05 -9.58
CA ALA A 79 4.39 -5.57 -8.44
C ALA A 79 4.27 -7.10 -8.32
N GLU A 80 3.04 -7.62 -8.44
CA GLU A 80 2.76 -9.06 -8.33
C GLU A 80 3.33 -9.87 -9.50
N ALA A 81 3.38 -9.29 -10.71
CA ALA A 81 3.99 -9.93 -11.88
C ALA A 81 5.53 -10.11 -11.76
N GLN A 82 6.17 -9.34 -10.89
CA GLN A 82 7.64 -9.37 -10.68
C GLN A 82 8.05 -10.15 -9.43
N ALA A 83 7.08 -10.55 -8.61
CA ALA A 83 7.28 -11.18 -7.31
C ALA A 83 7.02 -12.68 -7.35
N ARG A 84 7.40 -13.38 -6.27
CA ARG A 84 6.90 -14.74 -6.03
C ARG A 84 5.38 -14.68 -5.78
N PRO A 85 4.62 -15.72 -6.15
CA PRO A 85 3.18 -15.74 -5.88
C PRO A 85 2.86 -15.56 -4.40
N ILE A 86 2.02 -14.58 -4.09
CA ILE A 86 1.48 -14.33 -2.76
C ILE A 86 0.07 -14.91 -2.63
N SER A 87 -0.31 -15.30 -1.40
CA SER A 87 -1.64 -15.87 -1.13
C SER A 87 -2.76 -14.87 -1.42
N GLN A 88 -3.99 -15.35 -1.63
CA GLN A 88 -5.16 -14.47 -1.85
C GLN A 88 -5.39 -13.51 -0.66
N GLU A 89 -5.15 -13.98 0.57
CA GLU A 89 -5.21 -13.14 1.77
C GLU A 89 -4.17 -12.01 1.72
N MET A 90 -2.93 -12.32 1.35
CA MET A 90 -1.89 -11.30 1.18
C MET A 90 -2.20 -10.33 0.06
N GLN A 91 -2.79 -10.78 -1.06
CA GLN A 91 -3.23 -9.89 -2.13
C GLN A 91 -4.30 -8.90 -1.66
N ALA A 92 -5.23 -9.35 -0.80
CA ALA A 92 -6.24 -8.49 -0.19
C ALA A 92 -5.61 -7.46 0.76
N ASN A 93 -4.68 -7.89 1.61
CA ASN A 93 -3.92 -6.99 2.49
C ASN A 93 -3.14 -5.94 1.67
N ALA A 94 -2.47 -6.38 0.61
CA ALA A 94 -1.66 -5.54 -0.26
C ALA A 94 -2.49 -4.49 -1.04
N ALA A 95 -3.76 -4.78 -1.34
CA ALA A 95 -4.70 -3.78 -1.87
C ALA A 95 -5.21 -2.81 -0.79
N GLY A 96 -5.26 -3.26 0.47
CA GLY A 96 -5.62 -2.43 1.62
C GLY A 96 -4.60 -1.36 1.97
N GLU A 97 -3.31 -1.58 1.69
CA GLU A 97 -2.23 -0.63 1.99
C GLU A 97 -2.36 0.71 1.23
N PRO A 98 -2.47 0.75 -0.12
CA PRO A 98 -2.71 2.01 -0.82
C PRO A 98 -4.07 2.61 -0.47
N ALA A 99 -5.08 1.77 -0.19
CA ALA A 99 -6.40 2.23 0.27
C ALA A 99 -6.34 2.97 1.62
N LEU A 100 -5.50 2.51 2.55
CA LEU A 100 -5.25 3.20 3.80
C LEU A 100 -4.60 4.56 3.54
N VAL A 101 -3.54 4.60 2.73
CA VAL A 101 -2.79 5.83 2.46
C VAL A 101 -3.66 6.86 1.74
N ILE A 102 -4.43 6.47 0.73
CA ILE A 102 -5.28 7.41 -0.03
C ILE A 102 -6.46 7.92 0.81
N ASN A 103 -6.98 7.12 1.75
CA ASN A 103 -7.97 7.60 2.70
C ASN A 103 -7.40 8.67 3.64
N VAL A 104 -6.16 8.48 4.13
CA VAL A 104 -5.50 9.41 5.07
C VAL A 104 -5.03 10.68 4.38
N PHE A 105 -4.29 10.56 3.28
CA PHE A 105 -3.56 11.65 2.65
C PHE A 105 -4.17 12.13 1.33
N GLY A 106 -5.08 11.36 0.73
CA GLY A 106 -5.74 11.70 -0.51
C GLY A 106 -7.01 12.53 -0.31
N ARG A 107 -7.70 12.79 -1.41
CA ARG A 107 -8.95 13.58 -1.47
C ARG A 107 -9.93 12.94 -2.45
N LYS A 108 -11.22 13.22 -2.26
CA LYS A 108 -12.27 12.74 -3.15
C LYS A 108 -12.35 13.61 -4.41
N VAL A 109 -12.48 12.98 -5.58
CA VAL A 109 -12.74 13.62 -6.88
C VAL A 109 -13.83 12.82 -7.58
N GLY A 110 -15.01 13.40 -7.76
CA GLY A 110 -16.17 12.63 -8.18
C GLY A 110 -16.47 11.54 -7.14
N ASP A 111 -16.52 10.28 -7.57
CA ASP A 111 -16.73 9.12 -6.70
C ASP A 111 -15.45 8.38 -6.30
N GLU A 112 -14.29 8.82 -6.78
CA GLU A 112 -12.99 8.20 -6.52
C GLU A 112 -12.18 8.96 -5.47
N MET A 113 -11.28 8.25 -4.82
CA MET A 113 -10.18 8.85 -4.06
C MET A 113 -8.95 8.98 -4.95
N VAL A 114 -8.28 10.13 -4.86
CA VAL A 114 -7.00 10.37 -5.55
C VAL A 114 -5.93 10.77 -4.55
N LEU A 115 -4.68 10.37 -4.81
CA LEU A 115 -3.51 10.83 -4.07
C LEU A 115 -2.72 11.80 -4.94
N ASP A 116 -2.53 13.03 -4.50
CA ASP A 116 -1.67 13.96 -5.22
C ASP A 116 -0.24 13.39 -5.31
N LEU A 117 0.40 13.51 -6.46
CA LEU A 117 1.67 12.82 -6.76
C LEU A 117 2.81 13.25 -5.81
N GLU A 118 2.81 14.51 -5.39
CA GLU A 118 3.73 15.01 -4.38
C GLU A 118 3.47 14.38 -2.99
N ALA A 119 2.20 14.12 -2.65
CA ALA A 119 1.85 13.40 -1.43
C ALA A 119 2.30 11.93 -1.50
N PHE A 120 2.16 11.27 -2.66
CA PHE A 120 2.70 9.93 -2.89
C PHE A 120 4.22 9.89 -2.66
N LYS A 121 4.97 10.77 -3.33
CA LYS A 121 6.44 10.84 -3.17
C LYS A 121 6.86 11.12 -1.73
N SER A 122 6.11 11.95 -1.00
CA SER A 122 6.38 12.22 0.41
C SER A 122 6.13 11.00 1.31
N VAL A 123 4.94 10.41 1.22
CA VAL A 123 4.53 9.34 2.14
C VAL A 123 5.25 8.04 1.81
N PHE A 124 5.16 7.57 0.57
CA PHE A 124 5.77 6.31 0.15
C PHE A 124 7.28 6.45 -0.10
N GLY A 125 7.71 7.58 -0.68
CA GLY A 125 9.10 7.76 -1.10
C GLY A 125 10.04 8.23 0.02
N GLN A 126 9.54 9.02 0.98
CA GLN A 126 10.35 9.69 1.98
C GLN A 126 9.96 9.37 3.42
N ASN A 127 8.90 8.57 3.63
CA ASN A 127 8.32 8.29 4.95
C ASN A 127 7.98 9.58 5.73
N ARG A 128 7.40 10.57 5.04
CA ARG A 128 7.05 11.88 5.60
C ARG A 128 5.63 12.28 5.25
N PHE A 129 4.98 13.02 6.17
CA PHE A 129 3.71 13.67 5.84
C PHE A 129 3.90 14.72 4.74
N PRO A 130 2.95 14.85 3.81
CA PRO A 130 2.99 15.85 2.77
C PRO A 130 3.10 17.27 3.35
N LYS A 131 3.75 18.18 2.63
CA LYS A 131 3.85 19.58 3.04
C LYS A 131 2.44 20.18 3.20
N GLY A 132 2.20 20.81 4.35
CA GLY A 132 0.91 21.44 4.65
C GLY A 132 -0.20 20.44 4.97
N PHE A 133 0.12 19.16 5.24
CA PHE A 133 -0.87 18.18 5.63
C PHE A 133 -1.64 18.62 6.88
N VAL A 134 -2.97 18.60 6.76
CA VAL A 134 -3.90 18.78 7.87
C VAL A 134 -4.70 17.49 8.00
N ARG A 135 -4.73 16.92 9.21
CA ARG A 135 -5.52 15.74 9.51
C ARG A 135 -7.00 16.00 9.20
N LYS A 136 -7.67 15.00 8.61
CA LYS A 136 -9.11 15.05 8.35
C LYS A 136 -9.90 15.20 9.66
N ALA A 137 -10.91 16.07 9.63
CA ALA A 137 -11.81 16.26 10.77
C ALA A 137 -12.69 15.03 11.05
N GLN A 138 -13.07 14.32 9.99
CA GLN A 138 -13.82 13.08 10.09
C GLN A 138 -12.88 11.90 10.39
N VAL A 139 -13.35 10.99 11.24
CA VAL A 139 -12.66 9.74 11.53
C VAL A 139 -12.71 8.85 10.30
N ILE A 140 -11.54 8.38 9.86
CA ILE A 140 -11.42 7.33 8.84
C ILE A 140 -11.65 6.00 9.53
N THR A 141 -12.60 5.22 9.03
CA THR A 141 -13.00 3.93 9.56
C THR A 141 -12.45 2.78 8.71
N GLY A 142 -12.50 1.55 9.23
CA GLY A 142 -12.21 0.36 8.44
C GLY A 142 -13.14 0.19 7.24
N GLN A 143 -14.38 0.70 7.32
CA GLN A 143 -15.33 0.67 6.20
C GLN A 143 -14.88 1.58 5.05
N ASP A 144 -14.34 2.77 5.37
CA ASP A 144 -13.84 3.71 4.36
C ASP A 144 -12.63 3.12 3.61
N ILE A 145 -11.72 2.47 4.36
CA ILE A 145 -10.56 1.78 3.80
C ILE A 145 -11.01 0.59 2.96
N GLY A 146 -11.91 -0.25 3.49
CA GLY A 146 -12.44 -1.41 2.80
C GLY A 146 -13.12 -1.06 1.47
N ALA A 147 -13.90 0.02 1.44
CA ALA A 147 -14.58 0.47 0.21
C ALA A 147 -13.59 0.83 -0.90
N VAL A 148 -12.50 1.55 -0.57
CA VAL A 148 -11.44 1.87 -1.55
C VAL A 148 -10.67 0.60 -1.95
N ALA A 149 -10.29 -0.25 -0.99
CA ALA A 149 -9.57 -1.48 -1.26
C ALA A 149 -10.36 -2.42 -2.20
N SER A 150 -11.68 -2.52 -2.02
CA SER A 150 -12.55 -3.29 -2.90
C SER A 150 -12.59 -2.75 -4.34
N ARG A 151 -12.55 -1.42 -4.53
CA ARG A 151 -12.48 -0.82 -5.88
C ARG A 151 -11.13 -1.07 -6.53
N ILE A 152 -10.02 -0.85 -5.81
CA ILE A 152 -8.67 -1.20 -6.30
C ILE A 152 -8.62 -2.69 -6.70
N PHE A 153 -9.18 -3.58 -5.88
CA PHE A 153 -9.21 -5.01 -6.19
C PHE A 153 -10.09 -5.35 -7.39
N ALA A 154 -11.26 -4.70 -7.54
CA ALA A 154 -12.12 -4.87 -8.70
C ALA A 154 -11.43 -4.39 -10.00
N ASP A 155 -10.79 -3.22 -9.97
CA ASP A 155 -10.03 -2.69 -11.09
C ASP A 155 -8.91 -3.65 -11.52
N LYS A 156 -8.21 -4.28 -10.55
CA LYS A 156 -7.21 -5.30 -10.87
C LYS A 156 -7.82 -6.47 -11.66
N GLN A 157 -9.01 -6.94 -11.27
CA GLN A 157 -9.69 -8.03 -11.96
C GLN A 157 -10.13 -7.63 -13.36
N GLU A 158 -10.65 -6.41 -13.53
CA GLU A 158 -11.05 -5.88 -14.82
C GLU A 158 -9.86 -5.74 -15.78
N ILE A 159 -8.76 -5.15 -15.31
CA ILE A 159 -7.51 -5.03 -16.09
C ILE A 159 -7.00 -6.41 -16.50
N ALA A 160 -7.00 -7.38 -15.58
CA ALA A 160 -6.55 -8.74 -15.87
C ALA A 160 -7.46 -9.48 -16.87
N ALA A 161 -8.78 -9.20 -16.86
CA ALA A 161 -9.74 -9.79 -17.79
C ALA A 161 -9.72 -9.13 -19.18
N GLY A 162 -9.37 -7.84 -19.25
CA GLY A 162 -9.27 -7.07 -20.50
C GLY A 162 -7.93 -7.20 -21.23
N GLY A 163 -6.97 -7.95 -20.68
CA GLY A 163 -5.64 -8.19 -21.25
C GLY A 163 -5.59 -9.34 -22.25
N ALA A 164 -6.47 -9.33 -23.27
CA ALA A 164 -6.40 -10.19 -24.46
C ALA A 164 -6.34 -9.35 -25.74
#